data_AF-A0A679JWC1-F1
#
_entry.id   AF-A0A679JWC1-F1
#
_cell.length_a   1.000
_cell.length_b   1.000
_cell.length_c   1.000
_cell.angle_alpha   90.00
_cell.angle_beta   90.00
_cell.angle_gamma   90.00
#
_symmetry.space_group_name_H-M   'P 1'
#
loop_
_entity.id
_entity.type
_entity.pdbx_description
1 polymer ?
#
loop_
_entity_poly.entity_id
_entity_poly.type
_entity_poly.pdbx_seq_one_letter_code
_entity_poly.pdbx_strand_id
1 'polypeptide(L)' 'MRISSTSLLFKFATGVAKTARLMVGVPDYDAYVAHRRRAHPDEPVMSYEDFFRERQASRYGEGGGKISRCC' A
#
# COMPACT_ATOMS: atom_id res chain seq x y z
N MET A 1 -9.45 27.74 -21.63
CA MET A 1 -9.32 26.63 -20.65
C MET A 1 -8.36 25.58 -21.23
N ARG A 2 -7.04 25.74 -21.04
CA ARG A 2 -6.03 24.79 -21.56
C ARG A 2 -5.82 23.70 -20.50
N ILE A 3 -6.57 22.62 -20.62
CA ILE A 3 -6.40 21.44 -19.76
C ILE A 3 -5.13 20.74 -20.25
N SER A 4 -4.10 20.76 -19.41
CA SER A 4 -2.76 20.26 -19.71
C SER A 4 -2.80 18.74 -19.98
N SER A 5 -2.64 18.37 -21.26
CA SER A 5 -2.68 17.00 -21.81
C SER A 5 -1.72 16.03 -21.10
N THR A 6 -0.61 16.55 -20.54
CA THR A 6 0.36 15.80 -19.74
C THR A 6 -0.19 15.27 -18.42
N SER A 7 -1.16 15.94 -17.80
CA SER A 7 -1.73 15.51 -16.51
C SER A 7 -2.64 14.28 -16.66
N LEU A 8 -3.27 14.10 -17.82
CA LEU A 8 -4.21 13.01 -18.08
C LEU A 8 -3.47 11.68 -18.29
N LEU A 9 -2.38 11.72 -19.06
CA LEU A 9 -1.47 10.58 -19.25
C LEU A 9 -0.85 10.11 -17.93
N PHE A 10 -0.40 11.05 -17.09
CA PHE A 10 0.15 10.72 -15.77
C PHE A 10 -0.89 10.07 -14.85
N LYS A 11 -2.13 10.59 -14.85
CA LYS A 11 -3.25 10.02 -14.08
C LYS A 11 -3.62 8.62 -14.55
N PHE A 12 -3.61 8.37 -15.86
CA PHE A 12 -3.86 7.03 -16.41
C PHE A 12 -2.74 6.05 -16.06
N ALA A 13 -1.47 6.45 -16.21
CA ALA A 13 -0.32 5.59 -15.89
C ALA A 13 -0.28 5.20 -14.40
N THR A 14 -0.56 6.14 -13.49
CA THR A 14 -0.66 5.84 -12.05
C THR A 14 -1.87 4.95 -11.73
N GLY A 15 -2.99 5.12 -12.45
CA GLY A 15 -4.16 4.24 -12.34
C GLY A 15 -3.83 2.80 -12.73
N VAL A 16 -3.21 2.58 -13.89
CA VAL A 16 -2.82 1.24 -14.36
C VAL A 16 -1.79 0.59 -13.44
N ALA A 17 -0.79 1.34 -12.97
CA ALA A 17 0.20 0.84 -12.00
C ALA A 17 -0.45 0.40 -10.69
N LYS A 18 -1.46 1.15 -10.21
CA LYS A 18 -2.23 0.80 -9.01
C LYS A 18 -3.02 -0.51 -9.23
N THR A 19 -3.67 -0.67 -10.37
CA THR A 19 -4.41 -1.90 -10.70
C THR A 19 -3.48 -3.10 -10.85
N ALA A 20 -2.32 -2.92 -11.50
CA ALA A 20 -1.32 -3.97 -11.65
C ALA A 20 -0.73 -4.40 -10.28
N ARG A 21 -0.43 -3.46 -9.38
CA ARG A 21 0.03 -3.77 -8.01
C ARG A 21 -1.00 -4.55 -7.21
N LEU A 22 -2.29 -4.23 -7.36
CA LEU A 22 -3.38 -5.00 -6.75
C LEU A 22 -3.45 -6.42 -7.31
N MET A 23 -3.26 -6.60 -8.62
CA MET A 23 -3.29 -7.92 -9.28
C MET A 23 -2.09 -8.82 -8.90
N VAL A 24 -0.89 -8.26 -8.79
CA VAL A 24 0.31 -8.99 -8.34
C VAL A 24 0.30 -9.18 -6.81
N GLY A 25 -0.59 -8.47 -6.12
CA GLY A 25 -0.60 -8.41 -4.67
C GLY A 25 0.63 -7.71 -4.10
N VAL A 26 1.35 -6.86 -4.83
CA VAL A 26 2.49 -6.14 -4.24
C VAL A 26 1.93 -5.03 -3.34
N PRO A 27 2.18 -5.10 -2.01
CA PRO A 27 1.68 -4.08 -1.11
C PRO A 27 2.51 -2.79 -1.31
N ASP A 28 1.82 -1.70 -1.66
CA ASP A 28 2.42 -0.39 -1.92
C ASP A 28 2.55 0.39 -0.59
N TYR A 29 3.78 0.69 -0.18
CA TYR A 29 4.05 1.36 1.09
C TYR A 29 3.51 2.79 1.13
N ASP A 30 3.62 3.55 0.03
CA ASP A 30 3.12 4.93 -0.02
C ASP A 30 1.60 4.96 0.10
N ALA A 31 0.91 4.00 -0.53
CA ALA A 31 -0.53 3.84 -0.37
C ALA A 31 -0.92 3.50 1.09
N TYR A 32 -0.12 2.67 1.77
CA TYR A 32 -0.29 2.37 3.19
C TYR A 32 -0.09 3.61 4.07
N VAL A 33 0.99 4.36 3.88
CA VAL A 33 1.26 5.60 4.62
C VAL A 33 0.14 6.62 4.40
N ALA A 34 -0.30 6.80 3.15
CA ALA A 34 -1.39 7.71 2.80
C ALA A 34 -2.71 7.29 3.44
N HIS A 35 -3.00 5.99 3.50
CA HIS A 35 -4.18 5.46 4.19
C HIS A 35 -4.09 5.67 5.70
N ARG A 36 -2.97 5.29 6.34
CA ARG A 36 -2.77 5.45 7.78
C ARG A 36 -2.87 6.91 8.21
N ARG A 37 -2.22 7.83 7.49
CA ARG A 37 -2.33 9.27 7.78
C ARG A 37 -3.75 9.82 7.66
N ARG A 38 -4.61 9.21 6.82
CA ARG A 38 -6.01 9.64 6.64
C ARG A 38 -6.96 8.99 7.64
N ALA A 39 -6.79 7.70 7.93
CA ALA A 39 -7.71 6.92 8.76
C ALA A 39 -7.29 6.87 10.24
N HIS A 40 -5.99 7.00 10.51
CA HIS A 40 -5.36 6.92 11.84
C HIS A 40 -4.28 8.01 11.99
N PRO A 41 -4.66 9.31 11.96
CA PRO A 41 -3.69 10.41 11.99
C PRO A 41 -2.84 10.46 13.27
N ASP A 42 -3.37 9.93 14.38
CA ASP A 42 -2.73 9.95 15.70
C ASP A 42 -1.85 8.72 15.98
N GLU A 43 -1.84 7.73 15.07
CA GLU A 43 -1.04 6.52 15.25
C GLU A 43 0.27 6.59 14.43
N PRO A 44 1.38 6.07 14.98
CA PRO A 44 2.63 6.01 14.23
C PRO A 44 2.49 5.10 13.00
N VAL A 45 3.14 5.53 11.92
CA VAL A 45 3.23 4.76 10.67
C VAL A 45 4.45 3.84 10.77
N MET A 46 4.25 2.55 10.54
CA MET A 46 5.33 1.55 10.49
C MET A 46 6.42 1.92 9.49
N SER A 47 7.66 1.52 9.78
CA SER A 47 8.76 1.63 8.82
C SER A 47 8.53 0.73 7.59
N TYR A 48 9.24 1.00 6.51
CA TYR A 48 9.16 0.18 5.30
C TYR A 48 9.54 -1.29 5.57
N GLU A 49 10.57 -1.52 6.39
CA GLU A 49 11.06 -2.85 6.73
C GLU A 49 10.03 -3.62 7.57
N ASP A 50 9.42 -2.96 8.57
CA ASP A 50 8.37 -3.56 9.39
C ASP A 50 7.14 -3.89 8.57
N PHE A 51 6.73 -2.99 7.67
CA PHE A 51 5.65 -3.23 6.74
C PHE A 51 5.95 -4.44 5.84
N PHE A 52 7.14 -4.51 5.26
CA PHE A 52 7.51 -5.63 4.39
C PHE A 52 7.57 -6.96 5.16
N ARG A 53 8.13 -6.96 6.38
CA ARG A 53 8.17 -8.13 7.26
C ARG A 53 6.77 -8.57 7.67
N GLU A 54 5.88 -7.66 8.05
CA GLU A 54 4.47 -7.96 8.37
C GLU A 54 3.75 -8.61 7.18
N ARG A 55 3.95 -8.08 5.97
CA ARG A 55 3.30 -8.63 4.75
C ARG A 55 3.87 -9.98 4.33
N GLN A 56 5.16 -10.20 4.53
CA GLN A 56 5.76 -11.52 4.34
C GLN A 56 5.28 -12.51 5.40
N ALA A 57 5.24 -12.14 6.67
CA ALA A 57 4.73 -12.98 7.74
C ALA A 57 3.25 -13.35 7.53
N SER A 58 2.43 -12.39 7.09
CA SER A 58 1.02 -12.62 6.76
C SER A 58 0.81 -13.57 5.58
N ARG A 59 1.75 -13.62 4.61
CA ARG A 59 1.65 -14.48 3.41
C ARG A 59 2.31 -15.84 3.55
N TYR A 60 3.48 -15.87 4.15
CA TYR A 60 4.36 -17.04 4.17
C TYR A 60 4.52 -17.64 5.57
N GLY A 61 3.98 -16.99 6.61
CA GLY A 61 3.95 -17.56 7.96
C GLY A 61 5.32 -17.68 8.63
N GLU A 62 6.31 -16.88 8.22
CA GLU A 62 7.64 -16.94 8.83
C GLU A 62 7.59 -16.44 10.29
N GLY A 63 7.87 -17.37 11.22
CA GLY A 63 8.15 -17.03 12.62
C GLY A 63 7.04 -17.26 13.64
N GLY A 64 6.09 -18.18 13.44
CA GLY A 64 5.22 -18.68 14.52
C GLY A 64 4.35 -17.63 15.25
N GLY A 65 4.23 -16.42 14.69
CA GLY A 65 3.60 -15.27 15.31
C GLY A 65 2.29 -14.91 14.62
N LYS A 66 1.22 -15.54 15.10
CA LYS A 66 -0.19 -15.10 15.03
C LYS A 66 -0.61 -14.44 13.70
N ILE A 67 -1.21 -15.25 12.84
CA ILE A 67 -2.38 -14.81 12.07
C ILE A 67 -3.43 -14.44 13.13
N SER A 68 -3.39 -13.21 13.65
CA SER A 68 -4.56 -12.62 14.27
C SER A 68 -5.54 -12.38 13.13
N ARG A 69 -6.32 -13.41 12.81
CA ARG A 69 -7.67 -13.24 12.31
C ARG A 69 -8.32 -12.25 13.26
N CYS A 70 -8.40 -10.98 12.86
CA CYS A 70 -9.31 -10.06 13.52
C CYS A 70 -10.72 -10.62 13.24
N CYS A 71 -11.33 -11.13 14.29
CA CYS A 71 -12.78 -11.27 14.38
C CYS A 71 -13.44 -9.90 14.29
#